data_AF-A0A183I5L1-F1
#
_entry.id   AF-A0A183I5L1-F1
#
_cell.length_a   1.000
_cell.length_b   1.000
_cell.length_c   1.000
_cell.angle_alpha   90.00
_cell.angle_beta   90.00
_cell.angle_gamma   90.00
#
_symmetry.space_group_name_H-M   'P 1'
#
loop_
_entity.id
_entity.type
_entity.pdbx_description
1 polymer ?
#
loop_
_entity_poly.entity_id
_entity_poly.type
_entity_poly.pdbx_seq_one_letter_code
_entity_poly.pdbx_strand_id
1 'polypeptide(L)'
;MDSNIRETSARAVAADFLMRLRKKGGDENRLKVARQLYDYINGELRDNSEQFTAEFFATFDAKVDQSAIHTLMTSPDNDERKAGIILIACLVENAGDETKRVPRFAKYLLKALVQGDEAGMKLVARAIAYLIQTSKTFAAELVEKSINQVCEWLEESERHESRRLAAVFLARQLALYTSTSFFLRASNFFSNIFKVIRDPKTTVRIAATKALHAALTVTSQREARQKSEWYWVSYFKL
;
A
#
# COMPACT_ATOMS: atom_id res chain seq x y z
N MET A 1 46.38 0.91 24.39
CA MET A 1 45.41 -0.15 24.11
C MET A 1 44.04 0.50 24.14
N ASP A 2 43.70 1.25 23.10
CA ASP A 2 42.40 1.91 22.95
C ASP A 2 41.83 1.44 21.62
N SER A 3 40.97 0.43 21.69
CA SER A 3 40.15 0.00 20.57
C SER A 3 38.81 -0.48 21.11
N ASN A 4 38.13 0.43 21.80
CA ASN A 4 36.72 0.29 22.13
C ASN A 4 35.90 0.83 20.93
N ILE A 5 36.11 0.26 19.74
CA ILE A 5 35.19 0.46 18.63
C ILE A 5 33.99 -0.39 18.98
N ARG A 6 32.92 0.24 19.47
CA ARG A 6 31.61 -0.40 19.57
C ARG A 6 31.21 -0.82 18.16
N GLU A 7 31.46 -2.08 17.80
CA GLU A 7 30.78 -2.72 16.69
C GLU A 7 29.28 -2.63 16.99
N THR A 8 28.62 -1.66 16.39
CA THR A 8 27.19 -1.46 16.57
C THR A 8 26.52 -2.60 15.80
N SER A 9 25.90 -3.53 16.52
CA SER A 9 25.31 -4.71 15.87
C SER A 9 24.23 -4.31 14.86
N ALA A 10 24.11 -5.05 13.76
CA ALA A 10 23.07 -4.83 12.74
C ALA A 10 21.66 -4.72 13.35
N ARG A 11 21.41 -5.52 14.39
CA ARG A 11 20.17 -5.51 15.17
C ARG A 11 19.96 -4.21 15.93
N ALA A 12 21.01 -3.61 16.49
CA ALA A 12 20.90 -2.33 17.19
C ALA A 12 20.55 -1.20 16.22
N VAL A 13 21.17 -1.18 15.03
CA VAL A 13 20.83 -0.20 13.99
C VAL A 13 19.39 -0.37 13.51
N ALA A 14 18.97 -1.60 13.21
CA ALA A 14 17.60 -1.90 12.81
C ALA A 14 16.57 -1.53 13.90
N ALA A 15 16.88 -1.82 15.17
CA ALA A 15 16.03 -1.49 16.31
C ALA A 15 15.88 0.02 16.52
N ASP A 16 16.93 0.82 16.28
CA ASP A 16 16.85 2.29 16.31
C ASP A 16 15.86 2.82 15.28
N PHE A 17 15.98 2.37 14.01
CA PHE A 17 15.03 2.74 12.96
C PHE A 17 13.60 2.35 13.33
N LEU A 18 13.40 1.13 13.85
CA LEU A 18 12.09 0.64 14.26
C LEU A 18 11.48 1.50 15.38
N MET A 19 12.26 1.79 16.41
CA MET A 19 11.84 2.63 17.54
C MET A 19 11.42 4.03 17.07
N ARG A 20 12.20 4.63 16.16
CA ARG A 20 11.92 5.97 15.63
C ARG A 20 10.71 6.00 14.72
N LEU A 21 10.46 4.94 13.94
CA LEU A 21 9.24 4.78 13.14
C LEU A 21 7.98 4.64 14.01
N ARG A 22 8.09 3.97 15.17
CA ARG A 22 6.98 3.73 16.11
C ARG A 22 6.61 4.95 16.97
N LYS A 23 7.39 6.03 16.94
CA LYS A 23 7.10 7.24 17.73
C LYS A 23 5.70 7.78 17.36
N LYS A 24 4.86 7.98 18.38
CA LYS A 24 3.46 8.44 18.21
C LYS A 24 3.39 9.92 17.81
N GLY A 25 2.32 10.29 17.11
CA GLY A 25 1.95 11.69 16.87
C GLY A 25 2.89 12.48 15.93
N GLY A 26 3.59 11.81 15.01
CA GLY A 26 4.57 12.45 14.13
C GLY A 26 4.62 11.85 12.72
N ASP A 27 3.52 11.95 11.96
CA ASP A 27 3.45 11.42 10.58
C ASP A 27 4.58 11.98 9.69
N GLU A 28 4.91 13.27 9.79
CA GLU A 28 6.05 13.87 9.08
C GLU A 28 7.40 13.31 9.54
N ASN A 29 7.58 13.13 10.85
CA ASN A 29 8.80 12.53 11.40
C ASN A 29 8.96 11.09 10.91
N ARG A 30 7.86 10.33 10.84
CA ARG A 30 7.86 8.96 10.33
C ARG A 30 8.31 8.89 8.87
N LEU A 31 7.87 9.84 8.03
CA LEU A 31 8.35 9.94 6.64
C LEU A 31 9.83 10.31 6.54
N LYS A 32 10.33 11.19 7.41
CA LYS A 32 11.77 11.51 7.48
C LYS A 32 12.60 10.28 7.85
N VAL A 33 12.18 9.54 8.87
CA VAL A 33 12.84 8.29 9.30
C VAL A 33 12.76 7.23 8.19
N ALA A 34 11.62 7.11 7.51
CA ALA A 34 11.46 6.18 6.38
C ALA A 34 12.44 6.47 5.23
N ARG A 35 12.64 7.76 4.91
CA ARG A 35 13.61 8.18 3.90
C ARG A 35 15.03 7.82 4.33
N GLN A 36 15.39 8.10 5.58
CA GLN A 36 16.71 7.72 6.11
C GLN A 36 16.93 6.21 6.08
N LEU A 37 15.91 5.41 6.42
CA LEU A 37 15.98 3.96 6.32
C LEU A 37 16.16 3.51 4.86
N TYR A 38 15.42 4.10 3.92
CA TYR A 38 15.55 3.81 2.50
C TYR A 38 16.95 4.16 1.97
N ASP A 39 17.47 5.34 2.31
CA ASP A 39 18.81 5.79 1.90
C ASP A 39 19.91 4.91 2.52
N TYR A 40 19.77 4.53 3.79
CA TYR A 40 20.68 3.62 4.46
C TYR A 40 20.69 2.23 3.81
N ILE A 41 19.52 1.67 3.50
CA ILE A 41 19.40 0.36 2.82
C ILE A 41 20.04 0.38 1.42
N ASN A 42 19.86 1.47 0.67
CA ASN A 42 20.35 1.58 -0.70
C ASN A 42 21.78 2.13 -0.82
N GLY A 43 22.34 2.66 0.26
CA GLY A 43 23.71 3.16 0.37
C GLY A 43 24.52 2.31 1.36
N GLU A 44 24.74 2.85 2.56
CA GLU A 44 25.66 2.31 3.58
C GLU A 44 25.49 0.81 3.86
N LEU A 45 24.26 0.29 3.91
CA LEU A 45 24.02 -1.13 4.18
C LEU A 45 24.66 -2.04 3.12
N ARG A 46 24.76 -1.59 1.87
CA ARG A 46 25.35 -2.38 0.77
C ARG A 46 26.86 -2.51 0.87
N ASP A 47 27.52 -1.62 1.63
CA ASP A 47 28.95 -1.67 1.88
C ASP A 47 29.32 -2.60 3.06
N ASN A 48 28.31 -3.14 3.76
CA ASN A 48 28.50 -4.07 4.88
C ASN A 48 28.57 -5.53 4.43
N SER A 49 29.02 -6.41 5.33
CA SER A 49 29.08 -7.85 5.06
C SER A 49 27.69 -8.46 4.82
N GLU A 50 27.62 -9.56 4.05
CA GLU A 50 26.37 -10.27 3.80
C GLU A 50 25.67 -10.71 5.09
N GLN A 51 26.45 -11.12 6.10
CA GLN A 51 25.95 -11.49 7.42
C GLN A 51 25.30 -10.29 8.13
N PHE A 52 25.95 -9.13 8.11
CA PHE A 52 25.40 -7.91 8.72
C PHE A 52 24.08 -7.51 8.04
N THR A 53 24.05 -7.55 6.71
CA THR A 53 22.85 -7.25 5.92
C THR A 53 21.70 -8.24 6.22
N ALA A 54 22.00 -9.53 6.32
CA ALA A 54 21.03 -10.56 6.67
C ALA A 54 20.48 -10.35 8.10
N GLU A 55 21.33 -10.03 9.07
CA GLU A 55 20.91 -9.76 10.46
C GLU A 55 20.08 -8.48 10.58
N PHE A 56 20.41 -7.45 9.80
CA PHE A 56 19.63 -6.21 9.72
C PHE A 56 18.20 -6.50 9.25
N PHE A 57 18.05 -7.19 8.11
CA PHE A 57 16.73 -7.53 7.58
C PHE A 57 15.96 -8.53 8.44
N ALA A 58 16.64 -9.48 9.08
CA ALA A 58 16.03 -10.43 9.99
C ALA A 58 15.34 -9.73 11.17
N THR A 59 15.84 -8.57 11.61
CA THR A 59 15.19 -7.79 12.69
C THR A 59 13.79 -7.31 12.28
N PHE A 60 13.56 -7.04 11.00
CA PHE A 60 12.26 -6.57 10.50
C PHE A 60 11.36 -7.71 10.04
N ASP A 61 11.93 -8.66 9.29
CA ASP A 61 11.20 -9.64 8.48
C ASP A 61 11.57 -11.10 8.81
N ALA A 62 11.85 -11.38 10.09
CA ALA A 62 12.03 -12.73 10.63
C ALA A 62 10.82 -13.67 10.37
N LYS A 63 10.86 -14.88 10.98
CA LYS A 63 9.75 -15.84 10.96
C LYS A 63 8.40 -15.16 11.23
N VAL A 64 7.37 -15.64 10.54
CA VAL A 64 6.07 -14.97 10.33
C VAL A 64 5.48 -14.33 11.58
N ASP A 65 5.50 -15.01 12.73
CA ASP A 65 4.84 -14.54 13.96
C ASP A 65 5.75 -13.76 14.93
N GLN A 66 7.04 -13.64 14.61
CA GLN A 66 8.05 -12.94 15.43
C GLN A 66 8.65 -11.72 14.72
N SER A 67 8.21 -11.44 13.48
CA SER A 67 8.68 -10.29 12.72
C SER A 67 8.11 -8.98 13.24
N ALA A 68 8.92 -7.91 13.25
CA ALA A 68 8.46 -6.57 13.58
C ALA A 68 7.30 -6.13 12.67
N ILE A 69 7.33 -6.54 11.39
CA ILE A 69 6.25 -6.27 10.44
C ILE A 69 4.94 -6.90 10.90
N HIS A 70 4.96 -8.16 11.34
CA HIS A 70 3.75 -8.82 11.83
C HIS A 70 3.17 -8.10 13.05
N THR A 71 4.01 -7.78 14.05
CA THR A 71 3.59 -7.07 15.25
C THR A 71 2.97 -5.71 14.91
N LEU A 72 3.60 -4.94 14.02
CA LEU A 72 3.11 -3.62 13.63
C LEU A 72 1.81 -3.70 12.82
N MET A 73 1.72 -4.62 11.86
CA MET A 73 0.55 -4.74 10.98
C MET A 73 -0.68 -5.31 11.68
N THR A 74 -0.50 -6.03 12.79
CA THR A 74 -1.59 -6.58 13.60
C THR A 74 -1.96 -5.73 14.81
N SER A 75 -1.20 -4.68 15.09
CA SER A 75 -1.44 -3.80 16.23
C SER A 75 -2.78 -3.07 16.12
N PRO A 76 -3.55 -2.91 17.22
CA PRO A 76 -4.74 -2.07 17.23
C PRO A 76 -4.40 -0.58 17.05
N ASP A 77 -3.17 -0.16 17.39
CA ASP A 77 -2.73 1.23 17.33
C ASP A 77 -2.51 1.69 15.87
N ASN A 78 -3.11 2.82 15.50
CA ASN A 78 -3.02 3.36 14.14
C ASN A 78 -1.60 3.82 13.78
N ASP A 79 -0.84 4.37 14.74
CA ASP A 79 0.53 4.83 14.51
C ASP A 79 1.47 3.64 14.28
N GLU A 80 1.29 2.55 15.04
CA GLU A 80 2.05 1.31 14.83
C GLU A 80 1.74 0.67 13.48
N ARG A 81 0.46 0.62 13.07
CA ARG A 81 0.10 0.12 11.73
C ARG A 81 0.67 1.00 10.62
N LYS A 82 0.63 2.33 10.76
CA LYS A 82 1.28 3.26 9.81
C LYS A 82 2.79 2.97 9.70
N ALA A 83 3.46 2.73 10.83
CA ALA A 83 4.87 2.32 10.84
C ALA A 83 5.10 0.99 10.10
N GLY A 84 4.23 0.00 10.31
CA GLY A 84 4.29 -1.29 9.60
C GLY A 84 4.16 -1.14 8.08
N ILE A 85 3.21 -0.32 7.62
CA ILE A 85 2.97 -0.09 6.19
C ILE A 85 4.19 0.58 5.53
N ILE A 86 4.77 1.59 6.20
CA ILE A 86 5.97 2.30 5.73
C ILE A 86 7.17 1.35 5.71
N LEU A 87 7.33 0.54 6.76
CA LEU A 87 8.41 -0.42 6.84
C LEU A 87 8.34 -1.43 5.70
N ILE A 88 7.16 -1.97 5.39
CA ILE A 88 6.96 -2.81 4.21
C ILE A 88 7.45 -2.10 2.96
N ALA A 89 7.03 -0.85 2.72
CA ALA A 89 7.43 -0.08 1.54
C ALA A 89 8.95 0.12 1.42
N CYS A 90 9.66 0.38 2.53
CA CYS A 90 11.13 0.49 2.52
C CYS A 90 11.84 -0.82 2.18
N LEU A 91 11.24 -1.96 2.54
CA LEU A 91 11.90 -3.26 2.43
C LEU A 91 11.67 -3.95 1.08
N VAL A 92 10.58 -3.66 0.37
CA VAL A 92 10.13 -4.44 -0.81
C VAL A 92 11.25 -4.71 -1.81
N GLU A 93 12.08 -3.72 -2.12
CA GLU A 93 13.10 -3.83 -3.18
C GLU A 93 14.39 -4.56 -2.73
N ASN A 94 14.67 -4.63 -1.42
CA ASN A 94 16.03 -4.95 -0.95
C ASN A 94 16.14 -6.16 -0.01
N ALA A 95 15.04 -6.73 0.49
CA ALA A 95 15.11 -7.75 1.55
C ALA A 95 14.82 -9.20 1.08
N GLY A 96 15.82 -10.06 0.95
CA GLY A 96 15.60 -11.52 0.91
C GLY A 96 14.73 -12.06 -0.24
N ASP A 97 14.12 -13.24 -0.01
CA ASP A 97 13.40 -14.02 -1.01
C ASP A 97 12.01 -13.44 -1.35
N GLU A 98 11.90 -12.82 -2.53
CA GLU A 98 10.64 -12.24 -3.04
C GLU A 98 9.48 -13.24 -3.07
N THR A 99 9.75 -14.53 -3.31
CA THR A 99 8.71 -15.56 -3.51
C THR A 99 7.85 -15.81 -2.27
N LYS A 100 8.43 -15.64 -1.08
CA LYS A 100 7.73 -15.83 0.20
C LYS A 100 7.23 -14.51 0.77
N ARG A 101 8.02 -13.45 0.59
CA ARG A 101 7.82 -12.17 1.24
C ARG A 101 6.76 -11.32 0.57
N VAL A 102 6.75 -11.22 -0.76
CA VAL A 102 5.77 -10.41 -1.50
C VAL A 102 4.33 -10.89 -1.23
N PRO A 103 4.01 -12.20 -1.30
CA PRO A 103 2.68 -12.67 -0.92
C PRO A 103 2.31 -12.37 0.54
N ARG A 104 3.27 -12.43 1.47
CA ARG A 104 3.07 -12.10 2.88
C ARG A 104 2.74 -10.61 3.06
N PHE A 105 3.51 -9.72 2.43
CA PHE A 105 3.27 -8.27 2.47
C PHE A 105 1.92 -7.92 1.85
N ALA A 106 1.59 -8.50 0.70
CA ALA A 106 0.29 -8.34 0.06
C ALA A 106 -0.85 -8.73 1.02
N LYS A 107 -0.73 -9.88 1.70
CA LYS A 107 -1.74 -10.32 2.68
C LYS A 107 -1.91 -9.34 3.84
N TYR A 108 -0.82 -8.83 4.41
CA TYR A 108 -0.90 -7.84 5.49
C TYR A 108 -1.55 -6.53 5.02
N LEU A 109 -1.13 -6.01 3.86
CA LEU A 109 -1.67 -4.77 3.31
C LEU A 109 -3.15 -4.91 2.94
N LEU A 110 -3.55 -5.97 2.24
CA LEU A 110 -4.95 -6.21 1.88
C LEU A 110 -5.85 -6.31 3.12
N LYS A 111 -5.39 -6.97 4.18
CA LYS A 111 -6.12 -7.02 5.46
C LYS A 111 -6.22 -5.64 6.13
N ALA A 112 -5.15 -4.85 6.07
CA ALA A 112 -5.09 -3.54 6.69
C ALA A 112 -5.95 -2.47 5.99
N LEU A 113 -6.41 -2.70 4.75
CA LEU A 113 -7.22 -1.74 3.97
C LEU A 113 -8.49 -1.28 4.69
N VAL A 114 -9.13 -2.18 5.43
CA VAL A 114 -10.38 -1.90 6.15
C VAL A 114 -10.15 -1.63 7.63
N GLN A 115 -8.89 -1.56 8.06
CA GLN A 115 -8.51 -1.35 9.45
C GLN A 115 -7.98 0.07 9.65
N GLY A 116 -8.42 0.72 10.72
CA GLY A 116 -7.85 1.99 11.19
C GLY A 116 -8.49 3.23 10.62
N ASP A 117 -7.75 4.33 10.67
CA ASP A 117 -8.20 5.66 10.26
C ASP A 117 -8.06 5.89 8.75
N GLU A 118 -8.70 6.96 8.26
CA GLU A 118 -8.67 7.33 6.84
C GLU A 118 -7.23 7.54 6.32
N ALA A 119 -6.33 8.06 7.16
CA ALA A 119 -4.93 8.26 6.82
C ALA A 119 -4.20 6.93 6.61
N GLY A 120 -4.41 5.95 7.52
CA GLY A 120 -3.91 4.59 7.38
C GLY A 120 -4.42 3.91 6.11
N MET A 121 -5.73 3.99 5.82
CA MET A 121 -6.31 3.39 4.61
C MET A 121 -5.68 3.95 3.32
N LYS A 122 -5.48 5.27 3.23
CA LYS A 122 -4.78 5.90 2.09
C LYS A 122 -3.34 5.40 1.95
N LEU A 123 -2.64 5.25 3.07
CA LEU A 123 -1.27 4.79 3.11
C LEU A 123 -1.17 3.33 2.65
N VAL A 124 -2.08 2.46 3.12
CA VAL A 124 -2.18 1.06 2.66
C VAL A 124 -2.43 0.98 1.15
N ALA A 125 -3.40 1.75 0.63
CA ALA A 125 -3.71 1.73 -0.81
C ALA A 125 -2.49 2.11 -1.67
N ARG A 126 -1.72 3.12 -1.24
CA ARG A 126 -0.46 3.50 -1.89
C ARG A 126 0.60 2.40 -1.79
N ALA A 127 0.74 1.78 -0.63
CA ALA A 127 1.69 0.69 -0.42
C ALA A 127 1.37 -0.54 -1.28
N ILE A 128 0.08 -0.86 -1.51
CA ILE A 128 -0.32 -1.94 -2.43
C ILE A 128 0.10 -1.60 -3.86
N ALA A 129 -0.18 -0.39 -4.34
CA ALA A 129 0.23 0.03 -5.67
C ALA A 129 1.76 0.01 -5.83
N TYR A 130 2.49 0.46 -4.82
CA TYR A 130 3.95 0.39 -4.81
C TYR A 130 4.46 -1.06 -4.81
N LEU A 131 3.84 -1.94 -4.03
CA LEU A 131 4.16 -3.37 -4.02
C LEU A 131 3.92 -3.98 -5.41
N ILE A 132 2.81 -3.64 -6.09
CA ILE A 132 2.55 -4.09 -7.47
C ILE A 132 3.66 -3.64 -8.43
N GLN A 133 4.07 -2.36 -8.35
CA GLN A 133 5.05 -1.80 -9.28
C GLN A 133 6.45 -2.40 -9.11
N THR A 134 6.81 -2.75 -7.88
CA THR A 134 8.11 -3.32 -7.53
C THR A 134 8.16 -4.84 -7.70
N SER A 135 7.01 -5.51 -7.52
CA SER A 135 6.92 -6.98 -7.53
C SER A 135 6.78 -7.52 -8.95
N LYS A 136 7.89 -7.73 -9.66
CA LYS A 136 7.90 -8.19 -11.06
C LYS A 136 7.05 -9.45 -11.30
N THR A 137 7.32 -10.52 -10.56
CA THR A 137 6.69 -11.84 -10.76
C THR A 137 5.24 -11.90 -10.27
N PHE A 138 4.91 -11.18 -9.19
CA PHE A 138 3.59 -11.24 -8.54
C PHE A 138 2.66 -10.09 -8.92
N ALA A 139 3.11 -9.12 -9.73
CA ALA A 139 2.35 -7.93 -10.09
C ALA A 139 0.97 -8.29 -10.66
N ALA A 140 0.91 -9.19 -11.65
CA ALA A 140 -0.34 -9.54 -12.32
C ALA A 140 -1.37 -10.13 -11.35
N GLU A 141 -0.96 -11.09 -10.52
CA GLU A 141 -1.83 -11.73 -9.53
C GLU A 141 -2.32 -10.74 -8.46
N LEU A 142 -1.43 -9.87 -7.97
CA LEU A 142 -1.77 -8.88 -6.96
C LEU A 142 -2.72 -7.80 -7.52
N VAL A 143 -2.52 -7.38 -8.76
CA VAL A 143 -3.43 -6.47 -9.46
C VAL A 143 -4.81 -7.09 -9.59
N GLU A 144 -4.89 -8.33 -10.05
CA GLU A 144 -6.16 -9.04 -10.21
C GLU A 144 -6.90 -9.17 -8.88
N LYS A 145 -6.22 -9.64 -7.82
CA LYS A 145 -6.80 -9.71 -6.46
C LYS A 145 -7.29 -8.35 -5.97
N SER A 146 -6.50 -7.30 -6.18
CA SER A 146 -6.85 -5.95 -5.75
C SER A 146 -8.06 -5.38 -6.49
N ILE A 147 -8.14 -5.59 -7.82
CA ILE A 147 -9.29 -5.14 -8.62
C ILE A 147 -10.55 -5.94 -8.27
N ASN A 148 -10.45 -7.26 -8.12
CA ASN A 148 -11.59 -8.09 -7.73
C ASN A 148 -12.14 -7.64 -6.36
N GLN A 149 -11.27 -7.37 -5.38
CA GLN A 149 -11.67 -6.88 -4.07
C GLN A 149 -12.39 -5.52 -4.15
N VAL A 150 -11.90 -4.60 -4.99
CA VAL A 150 -12.54 -3.30 -5.22
C VAL A 150 -13.93 -3.50 -5.84
N CYS A 151 -14.05 -4.32 -6.88
CA CYS A 151 -15.34 -4.58 -7.52
C CYS A 151 -16.34 -5.18 -6.54
N GLU A 152 -15.94 -6.19 -5.77
CA GLU A 152 -16.76 -6.83 -4.74
C GLU A 152 -17.33 -5.79 -3.74
N TRP A 153 -16.46 -4.96 -3.15
CA TRP A 153 -16.89 -3.95 -2.16
C TRP A 153 -17.74 -2.80 -2.76
N LEU A 154 -17.60 -2.51 -4.05
CA LEU A 154 -18.46 -1.52 -4.72
C LEU A 154 -19.82 -2.10 -5.12
N GLU A 155 -19.89 -3.40 -5.37
CA GLU A 155 -21.12 -4.12 -5.75
C GLU A 155 -22.02 -4.45 -4.56
N GLU A 156 -21.44 -4.58 -3.36
CA GLU A 156 -22.16 -4.83 -2.11
C GLU A 156 -23.41 -3.94 -1.96
N SER A 157 -24.56 -4.60 -1.82
CA SER A 157 -25.84 -3.93 -1.59
C SER A 157 -25.90 -3.30 -0.20
N GLU A 158 -25.40 -4.01 0.81
CA GLU A 158 -25.28 -3.53 2.18
C GLU A 158 -24.20 -2.46 2.31
N ARG A 159 -24.45 -1.44 3.13
CA ARG A 159 -23.50 -0.36 3.35
C ARG A 159 -22.49 -0.74 4.43
N HIS A 160 -21.28 -1.07 4.02
CA HIS A 160 -20.10 -1.09 4.89
C HIS A 160 -19.19 0.10 4.61
N GLU A 161 -19.23 1.11 5.47
CA GLU A 161 -18.52 2.37 5.26
C GLU A 161 -17.01 2.20 5.06
N SER A 162 -16.36 1.38 5.90
CA SER A 162 -14.93 1.13 5.83
C SER A 162 -14.53 0.46 4.51
N ARG A 163 -15.32 -0.52 4.05
CA ARG A 163 -15.12 -1.20 2.76
C ARG A 163 -15.31 -0.25 1.59
N ARG A 164 -16.37 0.56 1.58
CA ARG A 164 -16.60 1.57 0.54
C ARG A 164 -15.45 2.57 0.46
N LEU A 165 -14.99 3.07 1.60
CA LEU A 165 -13.89 4.02 1.68
C LEU A 165 -12.56 3.39 1.21
N ALA A 166 -12.27 2.16 1.65
CA ALA A 166 -11.10 1.41 1.23
C ALA A 166 -11.12 1.12 -0.28
N ALA A 167 -12.27 0.71 -0.81
CA ALA A 167 -12.48 0.41 -2.22
C ALA A 167 -12.15 1.63 -3.09
N VAL A 168 -12.66 2.82 -2.75
CA VAL A 168 -12.41 4.03 -3.55
C VAL A 168 -10.95 4.51 -3.44
N PHE A 169 -10.30 4.35 -2.29
CA PHE A 169 -8.87 4.65 -2.18
C PHE A 169 -8.02 3.69 -3.02
N LEU A 170 -8.28 2.39 -2.95
CA LEU A 170 -7.55 1.39 -3.73
C LEU A 170 -7.84 1.54 -5.23
N ALA A 171 -9.11 1.73 -5.63
CA ALA A 171 -9.50 1.96 -7.02
C ALA A 171 -8.75 3.15 -7.64
N ARG A 172 -8.62 4.26 -6.90
CA ARG A 172 -7.84 5.41 -7.36
C ARG A 172 -6.38 5.04 -7.61
N GLN A 173 -5.73 4.31 -6.71
CA GLN A 173 -4.33 3.91 -6.89
C GLN A 173 -4.18 2.95 -8.07
N LEU A 174 -5.07 1.97 -8.20
CA LEU A 174 -5.06 1.01 -9.31
C LEU A 174 -5.28 1.69 -10.66
N ALA A 175 -6.21 2.65 -10.75
CA ALA A 175 -6.40 3.42 -11.98
C ALA A 175 -5.11 4.16 -12.38
N LEU A 176 -4.43 4.82 -11.43
CA LEU A 176 -3.22 5.60 -11.70
C LEU A 176 -2.01 4.74 -12.07
N TYR A 177 -1.79 3.62 -11.38
CA TYR A 177 -0.53 2.85 -11.47
C TYR A 177 -0.67 1.53 -12.23
N THR A 178 -1.89 1.06 -12.48
CA THR A 178 -2.20 -0.24 -13.14
C THR A 178 -3.26 -0.05 -14.24
N SER A 179 -3.16 1.06 -14.97
CA SER A 179 -4.19 1.57 -15.88
C SER A 179 -4.68 0.56 -16.92
N THR A 180 -3.79 -0.30 -17.46
CA THR A 180 -4.16 -1.36 -18.40
C THR A 180 -5.12 -2.36 -17.77
N SER A 181 -4.75 -2.95 -16.65
CA SER A 181 -5.58 -3.95 -15.97
C SER A 181 -6.85 -3.34 -15.40
N PHE A 182 -6.78 -2.12 -14.88
CA PHE A 182 -7.96 -1.39 -14.41
C PHE A 182 -8.97 -1.17 -15.54
N PHE A 183 -8.50 -0.78 -16.74
CA PHE A 183 -9.37 -0.55 -17.90
C PHE A 183 -10.20 -1.78 -18.27
N LEU A 184 -9.63 -2.99 -18.15
CA LEU A 184 -10.34 -4.25 -18.42
C LEU A 184 -11.55 -4.48 -17.50
N ARG A 185 -11.60 -3.83 -16.32
CA ARG A 185 -12.71 -3.92 -15.36
C ARG A 185 -13.45 -2.58 -15.19
N ALA A 186 -13.19 -1.60 -16.05
CA ALA A 186 -13.75 -0.25 -15.92
C ALA A 186 -15.29 -0.24 -15.98
N SER A 187 -15.90 -1.06 -16.84
CA SER A 187 -17.36 -1.22 -16.92
C SER A 187 -18.00 -1.54 -15.56
N ASN A 188 -17.41 -2.49 -14.82
CA ASN A 188 -17.87 -2.89 -13.50
C ASN A 188 -17.72 -1.73 -12.50
N PHE A 189 -16.57 -1.07 -12.50
CA PHE A 189 -16.31 0.09 -11.66
C PHE A 189 -17.34 1.21 -11.92
N PHE A 190 -17.56 1.61 -13.18
CA PHE A 190 -18.51 2.67 -13.52
C PHE A 190 -19.97 2.32 -13.22
N SER A 191 -20.33 1.03 -13.30
CA SER A 191 -21.68 0.58 -12.95
C SER A 191 -22.01 0.76 -11.46
N ASN A 192 -20.98 0.74 -10.60
CA ASN A 192 -21.15 0.73 -9.15
C ASN A 192 -20.70 2.02 -8.44
N ILE A 193 -19.71 2.75 -8.96
CA ILE A 193 -19.13 3.94 -8.30
C ILE A 193 -20.16 5.04 -8.02
N PHE A 194 -21.18 5.23 -8.87
CA PHE A 194 -22.21 6.25 -8.67
C PHE A 194 -23.05 6.04 -7.41
N LYS A 195 -23.20 4.78 -6.96
CA LYS A 195 -23.83 4.47 -5.66
C LYS A 195 -23.01 5.05 -4.51
N VAL A 196 -21.68 4.95 -4.60
CA VAL A 196 -20.74 5.39 -3.56
C VAL A 196 -20.54 6.91 -3.56
N ILE A 197 -20.66 7.57 -4.73
CA ILE A 197 -20.66 9.04 -4.81
C ILE A 197 -21.87 9.65 -4.09
N ARG A 198 -22.97 8.90 -3.98
CA ARG A 198 -24.18 9.29 -3.24
C ARG A 198 -24.18 8.82 -1.79
N ASP A 199 -23.04 8.33 -1.26
CA ASP A 199 -22.95 7.87 0.14
C ASP A 199 -23.30 9.01 1.12
N PRO A 200 -24.00 8.75 2.23
CA PRO A 200 -24.32 9.77 3.22
C PRO A 200 -23.08 10.45 3.82
N LYS A 201 -21.92 9.78 3.85
CA LYS A 201 -20.69 10.33 4.43
C LYS A 201 -19.87 11.14 3.42
N THR A 202 -19.60 12.40 3.76
CA THR A 202 -18.85 13.34 2.90
C THR A 202 -17.46 12.85 2.54
N THR A 203 -16.73 12.22 3.47
CA THR A 203 -15.38 11.71 3.20
C THR A 203 -15.38 10.62 2.11
N VAL A 204 -16.37 9.73 2.15
CA VAL A 204 -16.59 8.69 1.13
C VAL A 204 -16.89 9.33 -0.21
N ARG A 205 -17.80 10.32 -0.26
CA ARG A 205 -18.13 11.04 -1.51
C ARG A 205 -16.91 11.69 -2.15
N ILE A 206 -16.13 12.43 -1.38
CA ILE A 206 -14.90 13.10 -1.87
C ILE A 206 -13.90 12.07 -2.40
N ALA A 207 -13.71 10.96 -1.69
CA ALA A 207 -12.81 9.90 -2.11
C ALA A 207 -13.30 9.18 -3.38
N ALA A 208 -14.61 8.96 -3.49
CA ALA A 208 -15.25 8.37 -4.67
C ALA A 208 -15.10 9.28 -5.91
N THR A 209 -15.34 10.59 -5.79
CA THR A 209 -15.12 11.55 -6.88
C THR A 209 -13.65 11.55 -7.31
N LYS A 210 -12.72 11.45 -6.36
CA LYS A 210 -11.28 11.35 -6.62
C LYS A 210 -10.89 10.06 -7.34
N ALA A 211 -11.59 8.96 -7.12
CA ALA A 211 -11.40 7.70 -7.83
C ALA A 211 -12.04 7.75 -9.22
N LEU A 212 -13.26 8.27 -9.33
CA LEU A 212 -13.96 8.48 -10.60
C LEU A 212 -13.14 9.35 -11.55
N HIS A 213 -12.59 10.46 -11.07
CA HIS A 213 -11.72 11.32 -11.86
C HIS A 213 -10.53 10.56 -12.43
N ALA A 214 -9.81 9.79 -11.60
CA ALA A 214 -8.67 8.99 -12.04
C ALA A 214 -9.07 7.93 -13.08
N ALA A 215 -10.21 7.25 -12.87
CA ALA A 215 -10.75 6.28 -13.81
C ALA A 215 -11.10 6.91 -15.17
N LEU A 216 -11.79 8.06 -15.17
CA LEU A 216 -12.13 8.81 -16.38
C LEU A 216 -10.90 9.33 -17.12
N THR A 217 -9.86 9.78 -16.40
CA THR A 217 -8.59 10.17 -17.02
C THR A 217 -7.96 8.99 -17.76
N VAL A 218 -7.94 7.81 -17.15
CA VAL A 218 -7.38 6.59 -17.76
C VAL A 218 -8.19 6.14 -18.98
N THR A 219 -9.52 6.16 -18.89
CA THR A 219 -10.38 5.71 -19.98
C THR A 219 -10.37 6.69 -21.15
N SER A 220 -10.44 8.00 -20.89
CA SER A 220 -10.37 9.05 -21.93
C SER A 220 -9.07 8.99 -22.75
N GLN A 221 -7.93 8.77 -22.09
CA GLN A 221 -6.63 8.60 -22.76
C GLN A 221 -6.58 7.37 -23.67
N ARG A 222 -7.31 6.30 -23.31
CA ARG A 222 -7.41 5.08 -24.13
C ARG A 222 -8.42 5.21 -25.25
N GLU A 223 -9.56 5.86 -25.02
CA GLU A 223 -10.60 6.03 -26.02
C GLU A 223 -10.25 7.01 -27.15
N ALA A 224 -9.30 7.92 -26.91
CA ALA A 224 -8.64 8.65 -28.00
C ALA A 224 -8.03 7.72 -29.07
N ARG A 225 -7.84 6.42 -28.75
CA ARG A 225 -7.40 5.36 -29.67
C ARG A 225 -8.52 4.39 -30.11
N GLN A 226 -9.65 4.31 -29.41
CA GLN A 226 -10.81 3.45 -29.73
C GLN A 226 -12.09 4.02 -29.09
N LYS A 227 -12.99 4.59 -29.90
CA LYS A 227 -14.24 5.25 -29.44
C LYS A 227 -15.21 4.20 -28.85
N SER A 228 -15.64 4.33 -27.58
CA SER A 228 -16.59 3.38 -27.00
C SER A 228 -17.66 3.99 -26.07
N GLU A 229 -18.70 3.21 -25.83
CA GLU A 229 -20.08 3.49 -25.40
C GLU A 229 -20.26 4.13 -23.99
N TRP A 230 -19.21 4.18 -23.17
CA TRP A 230 -19.29 4.50 -21.73
C TRP A 230 -19.37 6.00 -21.40
N TYR A 231 -18.91 6.87 -22.30
CA TYR A 231 -19.04 8.33 -22.14
C TYR A 231 -20.51 8.74 -21.99
N TRP A 232 -21.41 8.10 -22.75
CA TRP A 232 -22.84 8.39 -22.70
C TRP A 232 -23.45 7.99 -21.35
N VAL A 233 -23.06 6.84 -20.78
CA VAL A 233 -23.57 6.37 -19.48
C VAL A 233 -23.15 7.29 -18.32
N SER A 234 -21.97 7.90 -18.40
CA SER A 234 -21.47 8.83 -17.38
C SER A 234 -22.14 10.21 -17.44
N TYR A 235 -22.46 10.69 -18.65
CA TYR A 235 -23.14 11.98 -18.84
C TYR A 235 -24.63 11.95 -18.45
N PHE A 236 -25.32 10.83 -18.65
CA PHE A 236 -26.76 10.73 -18.39
C PHE A 236 -27.14 10.30 -16.95
N LYS A 237 -26.16 10.01 -16.07
CA LYS A 237 -26.39 9.59 -14.68
C LYS A 237 -25.95 10.61 -13.61
N LEU A 238 -25.38 11.74 -14.03
CA LEU A 238 -25.26 12.94 -13.21
C LEU A 238 -26.62 13.62 -13.10
#